data_AF-A0A2H5VFN4-F1
#
_entry.id   AF-A0A2H5VFN4-F1
#
_cell.length_a   1.000
_cell.length_b   1.000
_cell.length_c   1.000
_cell.angle_alpha   90.00
_cell.angle_beta   90.00
_cell.angle_gamma   90.00
#
_symmetry.space_group_name_H-M   'P 1'
#
loop_
_entity.id
_entity.type
_entity.pdbx_description
1 polymer ?
#
loop_
_entity_poly.entity_id
_entity_poly.type
_entity_poly.pdbx_seq_one_letter_code
_entity_poly.pdbx_strand_id
1 'polypeptide(L)'
;MEQDKVIVHRVIRVLMDKGEKILITKGDNNFSPDPWRIGEEHYIGKVIFHIPYLGILAAIFRPPVNYILIGIILIFLFLSEVRKK
;
A
#
# COMPACT_ATOMS: atom_id res chain seq x y z
N MET A 1 -20.76 15.26 -8.51
CA MET A 1 -19.88 14.59 -9.48
C MET A 1 -19.16 13.50 -8.71
N GLU A 2 -19.62 12.27 -8.84
CA GLU A 2 -19.00 11.10 -8.23
C GLU A 2 -17.70 10.86 -8.99
N GLN A 3 -16.57 10.95 -8.30
CA GLN A 3 -15.27 10.69 -8.92
C GLN A 3 -15.13 9.19 -9.09
N ASP A 4 -14.81 8.73 -10.30
CA ASP A 4 -14.43 7.33 -10.56
C ASP A 4 -13.23 6.98 -9.68
N LYS A 5 -13.53 6.35 -8.54
CA LYS A 5 -12.52 6.04 -7.52
C LYS A 5 -11.97 4.64 -7.79
N VAL A 6 -10.71 4.59 -8.16
CA VAL A 6 -9.98 3.33 -8.25
C VAL A 6 -9.64 2.85 -6.83
N ILE A 7 -10.08 1.63 -6.51
CA ILE A 7 -9.87 0.98 -5.21
C ILE A 7 -9.30 -0.43 -5.40
N VAL A 8 -8.57 -0.92 -4.40
CA VAL A 8 -8.01 -2.28 -4.39
C VAL A 8 -8.66 -3.08 -3.28
N HIS A 9 -9.30 -4.19 -3.64
CA HIS A 9 -9.96 -5.10 -2.71
C HIS A 9 -9.52 -6.54 -2.98
N ARG A 10 -9.65 -7.42 -1.99
CA ARG A 10 -9.29 -8.83 -2.10
C ARG A 10 -10.43 -9.60 -2.75
N VAL A 11 -10.12 -10.36 -3.81
CA VAL A 11 -11.08 -11.32 -4.38
C VAL A 11 -11.22 -12.49 -3.41
N ILE A 12 -12.44 -12.71 -2.92
CA ILE A 12 -12.74 -13.83 -2.02
C ILE A 12 -13.43 -14.99 -2.74
N ARG A 13 -14.13 -14.72 -3.84
CA ARG A 13 -14.78 -15.73 -4.68
C ARG A 13 -14.82 -15.29 -6.14
N VAL A 14 -14.78 -16.29 -7.03
CA VAL A 14 -14.99 -16.14 -8.47
C VAL A 14 -16.19 -16.99 -8.84
N LEU A 15 -17.18 -16.39 -9.48
CA LEU A 15 -18.39 -17.04 -9.95
C LEU A 15 -18.44 -16.97 -11.48
N MET A 16 -19.13 -17.92 -12.10
CA MET A 16 -19.55 -17.82 -13.51
C MET A 16 -21.06 -17.61 -13.54
N ASP A 17 -21.51 -16.54 -14.17
CA ASP A 17 -22.92 -16.28 -14.44
C ASP A 17 -23.11 -16.05 -15.95
N LYS A 18 -23.90 -16.90 -16.60
CA LYS A 18 -24.18 -16.84 -18.05
C LYS A 18 -22.93 -16.76 -18.96
N GLY A 19 -21.81 -17.31 -18.52
CA GLY A 19 -20.54 -17.28 -19.25
C GLY A 19 -19.65 -16.09 -18.92
N GLU A 20 -20.11 -15.17 -18.09
CA GLU A 20 -19.35 -14.03 -17.61
C GLU A 20 -18.74 -14.31 -16.23
N LYS A 21 -17.52 -13.81 -16.01
CA LYS A 21 -16.81 -13.96 -14.76
C LYS A 21 -17.20 -12.86 -13.79
N ILE A 22 -17.77 -13.26 -12.66
CA ILE A 22 -18.18 -12.33 -11.60
C ILE A 22 -17.27 -12.51 -10.37
N LEU A 23 -16.64 -11.42 -9.94
CA LEU A 23 -15.79 -11.39 -8.75
C LEU A 23 -16.58 -10.89 -7.55
N ILE A 24 -16.48 -11.61 -6.43
CA ILE A 24 -16.89 -11.13 -5.12
C ILE A 24 -15.65 -10.64 -4.40
N THR A 25 -15.65 -9.37 -4.02
CA THR A 25 -14.53 -8.72 -3.34
C THR A 25 -14.82 -8.50 -1.86
N LYS A 26 -13.76 -8.26 -1.10
CA LYS A 26 -13.82 -7.85 0.29
C LYS A 26 -12.64 -6.94 0.60
N GLY A 27 -12.90 -5.79 1.22
CA GLY A 27 -11.84 -4.94 1.78
C GLY A 27 -11.05 -5.66 2.87
N ASP A 28 -9.73 -5.45 2.92
CA ASP A 28 -8.83 -6.18 3.84
C ASP A 28 -9.19 -6.02 5.34
N ASN A 29 -9.87 -4.92 5.70
CA ASN A 29 -10.31 -4.62 7.07
C ASN A 29 -11.83 -4.80 7.29
N ASN A 30 -12.55 -5.35 6.32
CA ASN A 30 -14.00 -5.57 6.46
C ASN A 30 -14.28 -6.93 7.13
N PHE A 31 -15.40 -7.06 7.85
CA PHE A 31 -15.86 -8.36 8.36
C PHE A 31 -16.62 -9.16 7.29
N SER A 32 -17.42 -8.46 6.50
CA SER A 32 -18.28 -9.04 5.45
C SER A 32 -17.73 -8.77 4.05
N PRO A 33 -18.16 -9.53 3.03
CA PRO A 33 -17.94 -9.19 1.63
C PRO A 33 -18.50 -7.82 1.28
N ASP A 34 -17.97 -7.21 0.23
CA ASP A 34 -18.54 -5.97 -0.29
C ASP A 34 -19.91 -6.25 -0.91
N PRO A 35 -20.85 -5.28 -0.88
CA PRO A 35 -22.23 -5.50 -1.34
C PRO A 35 -22.36 -5.57 -2.87
N TRP A 36 -21.30 -5.23 -3.62
CA TRP A 36 -21.28 -5.23 -5.08
C TRP A 36 -20.63 -6.47 -5.67
N ARG A 37 -20.90 -6.68 -6.96
CA ARG A 37 -20.31 -7.74 -7.79
C ARG A 37 -19.53 -7.06 -8.91
N ILE A 38 -18.31 -7.53 -9.15
CA ILE A 38 -17.41 -6.92 -10.14
C ILE A 38 -17.34 -7.83 -11.37
N GLY A 39 -17.87 -7.35 -12.50
CA GLY A 39 -17.73 -7.96 -13.82
C GLY A 39 -16.38 -7.66 -14.48
N GLU A 40 -16.17 -8.18 -15.68
CA GLU A 40 -14.90 -8.04 -16.43
C GLU A 40 -14.60 -6.59 -16.83
N GLU A 41 -15.65 -5.79 -17.02
CA GLU A 41 -15.64 -4.38 -17.36
C GLU A 41 -15.22 -3.46 -16.20
N HIS A 42 -15.25 -3.97 -14.96
CA HIS A 42 -15.09 -3.15 -13.75
C HIS A 42 -13.78 -3.35 -12.99
N TYR A 43 -12.91 -4.29 -13.40
CA TYR A 43 -11.58 -4.41 -12.83
C TYR A 43 -10.49 -4.01 -13.83
N ILE A 44 -9.51 -3.23 -13.37
CA ILE A 44 -8.40 -2.73 -14.21
C ILE A 44 -7.27 -3.76 -14.29
N GLY A 45 -7.05 -4.54 -13.23
CA GLY A 45 -5.95 -5.51 -13.19
C GLY A 45 -5.81 -6.25 -11.85
N LYS A 46 -4.75 -7.04 -11.72
CA LYS A 46 -4.42 -7.85 -10.55
C LYS A 46 -3.04 -7.48 -9.99
N VAL A 47 -2.91 -7.46 -8.68
CA VAL A 47 -1.62 -7.35 -7.99
C VAL A 47 -0.77 -8.61 -8.24
N ILE A 48 0.40 -8.44 -8.84
CA ILE A 48 1.32 -9.55 -9.17
C ILE A 48 2.51 -9.66 -8.22
N PHE A 49 2.84 -8.60 -7.48
CA PHE A 49 3.99 -8.54 -6.60
C PHE A 49 3.72 -7.61 -5.41
N HIS A 50 4.26 -7.95 -4.25
CA HIS A 50 4.29 -7.07 -3.09
C HIS A 50 5.63 -7.25 -2.36
N ILE A 51 6.14 -6.17 -1.76
CA ILE A 51 7.37 -6.20 -0.97
C ILE A 51 6.97 -6.31 0.50
N PRO A 52 7.06 -7.50 1.13
CA PRO A 52 6.72 -7.64 2.53
C PRO A 52 7.64 -6.77 3.40
N TYR A 53 7.13 -6.27 4.53
CA TYR A 53 7.85 -5.47 5.52
C TYR A 53 8.37 -4.09 5.06
N LEU A 54 8.16 -3.68 3.80
CA LEU A 54 8.55 -2.34 3.35
C LEU A 54 7.90 -1.23 4.19
N GLY A 55 6.67 -1.45 4.64
CA GLY A 55 5.98 -0.55 5.55
C GLY A 55 6.67 -0.40 6.91
N ILE A 56 7.39 -1.42 7.39
CA ILE A 56 8.16 -1.35 8.64
C ILE A 56 9.41 -0.50 8.45
N LEU A 57 10.13 -0.69 7.33
CA LEU A 57 11.27 0.16 6.98
C LEU A 57 10.84 1.62 6.85
N ALA A 58 9.72 1.87 6.17
CA ALA A 58 9.15 3.21 6.06
C ALA A 58 8.71 3.77 7.42
N ALA A 59 8.21 2.92 8.33
CA ALA A 59 7.79 3.33 9.67
C ALA A 59 8.96 3.80 10.54
N ILE A 60 10.17 3.26 10.35
CA ILE A 60 11.39 3.71 11.05
C ILE A 60 11.71 5.17 10.71
N PHE A 61 11.37 5.65 9.51
CA PHE A 61 11.55 7.04 9.11
C PHE A 61 10.42 7.98 9.56
N ARG A 62 9.51 7.52 10.43
CA ARG A 62 8.49 8.41 11.01
C ARG A 62 9.02 9.17 12.22
N PRO A 63 8.46 10.35 12.53
CA PRO A 63 8.71 11.04 13.79
C PRO A 63 8.49 10.14 15.02
N PRO A 64 9.34 10.24 16.05
CA PRO A 64 10.48 11.16 16.20
C PRO A 64 11.83 10.63 15.66
N VAL A 65 11.87 9.38 15.17
CA VAL A 65 13.12 8.69 14.80
C VAL A 65 13.84 9.38 13.65
N ASN A 66 13.08 9.97 12.71
CA ASN A 66 13.65 10.76 11.62
C ASN A 66 14.50 11.95 12.12
N TYR A 67 14.07 12.63 13.18
CA TYR A 67 14.79 13.79 13.72
C TYR A 67 16.11 13.37 14.36
N ILE A 68 16.11 12.22 15.06
CA ILE A 68 17.33 11.65 15.65
C ILE A 68 18.31 11.29 14.53
N LEU A 69 17.84 10.65 13.46
CA LEU A 69 18.67 10.29 12.31
C LEU A 69 19.29 11.54 11.64
N ILE A 70 18.48 12.58 11.39
CA ILE A 70 18.96 13.85 10.85
C ILE A 70 20.03 14.45 11.77
N GLY A 71 19.81 14.45 13.08
CA GLY A 71 20.78 14.95 14.06
C GLY A 71 22.12 14.20 14.01
N ILE A 72 22.09 12.87 13.95
CA ILE A 72 23.30 12.04 13.81
C ILE A 72 24.06 12.38 12.52
N ILE A 73 23.35 12.52 11.40
CA ILE A 73 23.96 12.86 10.10
C ILE A 73 24.64 14.24 10.17
N LEU A 74 23.96 15.24 10.75
CA LEU A 74 24.51 16.59 10.89
C LEU A 74 25.76 16.61 11.79
N ILE A 75 25.73 15.91 12.92
CA ILE A 75 26.88 15.79 13.82
C ILE A 75 28.05 15.10 13.10
N PHE A 76 27.79 14.02 12.37
CA PHE A 76 28.81 13.32 11.60
C PHE A 76 29.44 14.21 10.53
N LEU A 77 28.63 14.94 9.77
CA LEU A 77 29.09 15.90 8.77
C LEU A 77 29.95 17.00 9.40
N PHE A 78 29.51 17.55 10.53
CA PHE A 78 30.26 18.58 11.25
C PHE A 78 31.62 18.06 11.73
N LEU A 79 31.65 16.88 12.38
CA LEU A 79 32.91 16.27 12.84
C LEU A 79 33.86 15.93 11.68
N SER A 80 33.31 15.48 10.55
CA SER A 80 34.10 15.20 9.35
C SER A 80 34.75 16.46 8.79
N GLU A 81 34.05 17.60 8.80
CA GLU A 81 34.59 18.87 8.31
C GLU A 81 35.65 19.43 9.27
N VAL A 82 35.38 19.39 10.58
CA VAL A 82 36.33 19.86 11.60
C VAL A 82 37.63 19.03 11.59
N ARG A 83 37.56 17.72 11.35
CA ARG A 83 38.73 16.83 11.30
C ARG A 83 39.56 16.99 10.02
N LYS A 84 39.02 17.63 8.98
CA LYS A 84 39.75 17.92 7.72
C LYS A 84 40.63 19.17 7.82
N LYS A 85 40.51 19.95 8.89
CA LYS A 85 41.30 21.16 9.17
C LYS A 85 42.37 20.87 10.21
#